data_AF-A0A7C3P9P2-F1
#
_entry.id   AF-A0A7C3P9P2-F1
#
_cell.length_a   1.000
_cell.length_b   1.000
_cell.length_c   1.000
_cell.angle_alpha   90.00
_cell.angle_beta   90.00
_cell.angle_gamma   90.00
#
_symmetry.space_group_name_H-M   'P 1'
#
loop_
_entity.id
_entity.type
_entity.pdbx_description
1 polymer ?
#
loop_
_entity_poly.entity_id
_entity_poly.type
_entity_poly.pdbx_seq_one_letter_code
_entity_poly.pdbx_strand_id
1 'polypeptide(L)'
;MRTLITIFFCIFFLILPNHGNTQVHSFVQVYLFYTEDCLSCEGILRGYLPTLKSMYPSLEVKTFDIGNPTHYEALIKLEKQFGRTGDDFPVAFIGDQILAGEQEIMERLDPLIQKYQLQGGFSLPPIEISSSTQPSEKTFSVDLAYFYQKGCPKCDRANYLLKYFSRKYPRLNIKEIDINTPDGKRLNETLSNRLNLPAEKRLTAPSIFVGVDSLLPGEITESRIEALIQKYEQVEAPSPLKVESREMEKAEDSMVSRFKSLGILTVLSAGLIDGLNPCAFATLIFFISYLTMVGRKRKEILWVGTGFSGAVFLTYLLIGFGILSFVQHLSFLPMFSRIVYLITIAIALMLGGYSLYDYVQLKRGRPFDMKLQ
;
A
#
# COMPACT_ATOMS: atom_id res chain seq x y z
N MET A 1 31.91 -69.26 -38.79
CA MET A 1 31.59 -68.72 -37.44
C MET A 1 32.11 -67.30 -37.16
N ARG A 2 32.99 -66.70 -37.99
CA ARG A 2 33.46 -65.32 -37.80
C ARG A 2 32.60 -64.24 -38.51
N THR A 3 31.82 -64.60 -39.52
CA THR A 3 30.98 -63.67 -40.29
C THR A 3 29.59 -63.43 -39.70
N LEU A 4 29.08 -64.33 -38.85
CA LEU A 4 27.77 -64.17 -38.21
C LEU A 4 27.81 -63.22 -36.99
N ILE A 5 28.97 -63.11 -36.33
CA ILE A 5 29.12 -62.31 -35.11
C ILE A 5 29.25 -60.82 -35.45
N THR A 6 29.84 -60.46 -36.59
CA THR A 6 29.99 -59.07 -37.03
C THR A 6 28.67 -58.44 -37.47
N ILE A 7 27.75 -59.23 -38.06
CA ILE A 7 26.43 -58.73 -38.47
C ILE A 7 25.54 -58.46 -37.25
N PHE A 8 25.64 -59.30 -36.20
CA PHE A 8 24.87 -59.11 -34.98
C PHE A 8 25.29 -57.84 -34.20
N PHE A 9 26.58 -57.48 -34.24
CA PHE A 9 27.07 -56.27 -33.57
C PHE A 9 26.69 -54.98 -34.31
N CYS A 10 26.56 -55.00 -35.64
CA CYS A 10 26.08 -53.84 -36.41
C CYS A 10 24.57 -53.61 -36.28
N ILE A 11 23.76 -54.66 -36.09
CA ILE A 11 22.30 -54.51 -35.91
C ILE A 11 21.97 -54.04 -34.48
N PHE A 12 22.77 -54.40 -33.47
CA PHE A 12 22.52 -53.97 -32.10
C PHE A 12 22.74 -52.46 -31.88
N PHE A 13 23.61 -51.81 -32.66
CA PHE A 13 23.82 -50.35 -32.58
C PHE A 13 22.80 -49.52 -33.37
N LEU A 14 21.96 -50.15 -34.21
CA LEU A 14 20.91 -49.48 -34.99
C LEU A 14 19.52 -49.51 -34.32
N ILE A 15 19.39 -50.18 -33.18
CA ILE A 15 18.12 -50.31 -32.42
C ILE A 15 18.26 -49.70 -31.02
N LEU A 16 19.22 -48.81 -30.79
CA LEU A 16 19.14 -47.92 -29.64
C LEU A 16 18.07 -46.85 -29.95
N PRO A 17 16.92 -46.84 -29.26
CA PRO A 17 15.99 -45.74 -29.39
C PRO A 17 16.76 -44.49 -28.98
N ASN A 18 16.89 -43.56 -29.92
CA ASN A 18 17.36 -42.22 -29.64
C ASN A 18 16.29 -41.62 -28.71
N HIS A 19 16.44 -41.79 -27.40
CA HIS A 19 15.78 -40.94 -26.42
C HIS A 19 16.43 -39.56 -26.58
N GLY A 20 16.05 -38.87 -27.65
CA GLY A 20 16.03 -37.43 -27.65
C GLY A 20 15.15 -37.08 -26.47
N ASN A 21 15.77 -36.72 -25.36
CA ASN A 21 15.12 -36.01 -24.29
C ASN A 21 14.61 -34.74 -24.94
N THR A 22 13.36 -34.74 -25.38
CA THR A 22 12.65 -33.53 -25.74
C THR A 22 12.69 -32.71 -24.45
N GLN A 23 13.58 -31.73 -24.39
CA GLN A 23 13.58 -30.76 -23.32
C GLN A 23 12.21 -30.11 -23.36
N VAL A 24 11.31 -30.56 -22.48
CA VAL A 24 10.08 -29.83 -22.19
C VAL A 24 10.58 -28.53 -21.61
N HIS A 25 10.61 -27.48 -22.44
CA HIS A 25 10.86 -26.14 -21.97
C HIS A 25 9.74 -25.83 -20.97
N SER A 26 10.05 -26.01 -19.69
CA SER A 26 9.16 -25.70 -18.58
C SER A 26 8.97 -24.19 -18.54
N PHE A 27 7.95 -23.71 -19.26
CA PHE A 27 7.58 -22.31 -19.24
C PHE A 27 6.78 -22.02 -17.97
N VAL A 28 7.10 -20.89 -17.34
CA VAL A 28 6.36 -20.39 -16.17
C VAL A 28 5.65 -19.12 -16.61
N GLN A 29 4.36 -19.07 -16.36
CA GLN A 29 3.54 -17.92 -16.72
C GLN A 29 3.21 -17.08 -15.49
N VAL A 30 3.32 -15.76 -15.65
CA VAL A 30 2.96 -14.77 -14.65
C VAL A 30 1.95 -13.80 -15.25
N TYR A 31 0.81 -13.61 -14.58
CA TYR A 31 -0.13 -12.54 -14.90
C TYR A 31 0.07 -11.39 -13.93
N LEU A 32 0.36 -10.20 -14.44
CA LEU A 32 0.53 -9.00 -13.63
C LEU A 32 -0.60 -8.01 -13.95
N PHE A 33 -1.42 -7.71 -12.96
CA PHE A 33 -2.44 -6.67 -13.00
C PHE A 33 -1.88 -5.38 -12.41
N TYR A 34 -1.92 -4.29 -13.19
CA TYR A 34 -1.28 -3.01 -12.85
C TYR A 34 -2.12 -1.84 -13.34
N THR A 35 -1.73 -0.62 -12.97
CA THR A 35 -2.31 0.63 -13.49
C THR A 35 -1.22 1.66 -13.72
N GLU A 36 -1.45 2.61 -14.63
CA GLU A 36 -0.48 3.67 -14.96
C GLU A 36 -0.33 4.69 -13.83
N ASP A 37 -1.39 4.95 -13.06
CA ASP A 37 -1.42 5.91 -11.94
C ASP A 37 -0.89 5.32 -10.60
N CYS A 38 -0.10 4.25 -10.65
CA CYS A 38 0.38 3.53 -9.47
C CYS A 38 1.91 3.63 -9.36
N LEU A 39 2.37 4.34 -8.33
CA LEU A 39 3.79 4.54 -8.03
C LEU A 39 4.53 3.21 -7.84
N SER A 40 3.95 2.28 -7.08
CA SER A 40 4.50 0.94 -6.81
C SER A 40 4.53 0.03 -8.05
N CYS A 41 3.71 0.32 -9.06
CA CYS A 41 3.67 -0.45 -10.29
C CYS A 41 4.84 -0.11 -11.21
N GLU A 42 5.33 1.15 -11.19
CA GLU A 42 6.41 1.61 -12.04
C GLU A 42 7.72 0.83 -11.77
N GLY A 43 8.08 0.64 -10.50
CA GLY A 43 9.28 -0.10 -10.10
C GLY A 43 9.25 -1.56 -10.58
N ILE A 44 8.08 -2.21 -10.47
CA ILE A 44 7.90 -3.58 -10.92
C ILE A 44 7.98 -3.69 -12.46
N LEU A 45 7.26 -2.83 -13.18
CA LEU A 45 7.14 -2.90 -14.64
C LEU A 45 8.43 -2.49 -15.36
N ARG A 46 9.05 -1.39 -14.92
CA ARG A 46 10.22 -0.81 -15.61
C ARG A 46 11.56 -1.34 -15.09
N GLY A 47 11.60 -1.85 -13.87
CA GLY A 47 12.84 -2.36 -13.25
C GLY A 47 12.86 -3.87 -13.05
N TYR A 48 11.94 -4.39 -12.24
CA TYR A 48 12.01 -5.76 -11.74
C TYR A 48 11.70 -6.82 -12.82
N LEU A 49 10.60 -6.66 -13.56
CA LEU A 49 10.18 -7.63 -14.58
C LEU A 49 11.18 -7.79 -15.74
N PRO A 50 11.77 -6.72 -16.31
CA PRO A 50 12.81 -6.87 -17.33
C PRO A 50 14.02 -7.67 -16.83
N THR A 51 14.42 -7.45 -15.57
CA THR A 51 15.51 -8.18 -14.92
C THR A 51 15.17 -9.67 -14.82
N LEU A 52 13.95 -10.01 -14.38
CA LEU A 52 13.48 -11.39 -14.32
C LEU A 52 13.43 -12.08 -15.69
N LYS A 53 12.96 -11.39 -16.73
CA LYS A 53 12.93 -11.94 -18.10
C LYS A 53 14.33 -12.25 -18.63
N SER A 54 15.34 -11.46 -18.24
CA SER A 54 16.73 -11.73 -18.58
C SER A 54 17.28 -12.97 -17.86
N MET A 55 16.95 -13.15 -16.58
CA MET A 55 17.38 -14.30 -15.78
C MET A 55 16.66 -15.60 -16.15
N TYR A 56 15.39 -15.50 -16.57
CA TYR A 56 14.54 -16.65 -16.92
C TYR A 56 13.98 -16.50 -18.33
N PRO A 57 14.70 -16.93 -19.38
CA PRO A 57 14.23 -16.85 -20.76
C PRO A 57 12.92 -17.60 -21.05
N SER A 58 12.57 -18.59 -20.22
CA SER A 58 11.31 -19.34 -20.31
C SER A 58 10.14 -18.72 -19.53
N LEU A 59 10.35 -17.55 -18.91
CA LEU A 59 9.32 -16.82 -18.17
C LEU A 59 8.44 -16.02 -19.14
N GLU A 60 7.15 -16.34 -19.18
CA GLU A 60 6.15 -15.58 -19.91
C GLU A 60 5.42 -14.65 -18.93
N VAL A 61 5.58 -13.34 -19.10
CA VAL A 61 4.86 -12.34 -18.29
C VAL A 61 3.81 -11.65 -19.15
N LYS A 62 2.53 -11.80 -18.78
CA LYS A 62 1.41 -11.05 -19.36
C LYS A 62 0.97 -9.96 -18.41
N THR A 63 0.78 -8.76 -18.93
CA THR A 63 0.42 -7.57 -18.14
C THR A 63 -0.97 -7.10 -18.51
N PHE A 64 -1.77 -6.74 -17.52
CA PHE A 64 -3.16 -6.33 -17.69
C PHE A 64 -3.39 -4.99 -16.97
N ASP A 65 -3.65 -3.94 -17.74
CA ASP A 65 -4.00 -2.63 -17.18
C ASP A 65 -5.43 -2.66 -16.63
N ILE A 66 -5.58 -2.54 -15.31
CA ILE A 66 -6.86 -2.55 -14.61
C ILE A 66 -7.63 -1.24 -14.72
N GLY A 67 -7.04 -0.20 -15.31
CA GLY A 67 -7.79 0.95 -15.82
C GLY A 67 -8.81 0.53 -16.90
N ASN A 68 -8.58 -0.60 -17.57
CA ASN A 68 -9.56 -1.26 -18.41
C ASN A 68 -10.52 -2.11 -17.54
N PRO A 69 -11.84 -1.81 -17.54
CA PRO A 69 -12.83 -2.57 -16.76
C PRO A 69 -12.84 -4.06 -17.05
N THR A 70 -12.54 -4.48 -18.28
CA THR A 70 -12.54 -5.89 -18.66
C THR A 70 -11.37 -6.65 -18.05
N HIS A 71 -10.21 -5.99 -17.93
CA HIS A 71 -9.06 -6.54 -17.21
C HIS A 71 -9.32 -6.55 -15.70
N TYR A 72 -10.00 -5.53 -15.18
CA TYR A 72 -10.42 -5.51 -13.77
C TYR A 72 -11.38 -6.65 -13.45
N GLU A 73 -12.35 -6.94 -14.33
CA GLU A 73 -13.25 -8.09 -14.18
C GLU A 73 -12.49 -9.42 -14.21
N ALA A 74 -11.50 -9.55 -15.10
CA ALA A 74 -10.63 -10.73 -15.14
C ALA A 74 -9.86 -10.92 -13.82
N LEU A 75 -9.34 -9.84 -13.22
CA LEU A 75 -8.67 -9.87 -11.93
C LEU A 75 -9.61 -10.44 -10.85
N ILE A 76 -10.82 -9.91 -10.72
CA ILE A 76 -11.81 -10.36 -9.73
C ILE A 76 -12.11 -11.86 -9.90
N LYS A 77 -12.35 -12.30 -11.14
CA LYS A 77 -12.65 -13.72 -11.43
C LYS A 77 -11.50 -14.63 -10.98
N LEU A 78 -10.26 -14.23 -11.24
CA LEU A 78 -9.07 -14.97 -10.81
C LEU A 78 -8.92 -14.97 -9.29
N GLU A 79 -9.06 -13.83 -8.61
CA GLU A 79 -8.99 -13.76 -7.14
C GLU A 79 -10.03 -14.69 -6.49
N LYS A 80 -11.25 -14.73 -7.03
CA LYS A 80 -12.31 -15.62 -6.57
C LYS A 80 -11.96 -17.10 -6.77
N GLN A 81 -11.37 -17.46 -7.91
CA GLN A 81 -10.93 -18.83 -8.19
C GLN A 81 -9.82 -19.28 -7.23
N PHE A 82 -8.92 -18.39 -6.85
CA PHE A 82 -7.81 -18.66 -5.94
C PHE A 82 -8.18 -18.50 -4.46
N GLY A 83 -9.37 -17.95 -4.16
CA GLY A 83 -9.87 -17.78 -2.79
C GLY A 83 -9.14 -16.71 -1.97
N ARG A 84 -8.39 -15.80 -2.62
CA ARG A 84 -7.66 -14.70 -1.98
C ARG A 84 -7.76 -13.45 -2.84
N THR A 85 -7.90 -12.29 -2.20
CA THR A 85 -7.90 -10.97 -2.84
C THR A 85 -6.52 -10.33 -2.70
N GLY A 86 -6.05 -9.67 -3.76
CA GLY A 86 -4.90 -8.76 -3.70
C GLY A 86 -5.37 -7.38 -3.23
N ASP A 87 -5.02 -7.02 -1.99
CA ASP A 87 -5.44 -5.75 -1.36
C ASP A 87 -4.67 -4.54 -1.87
N ASP A 88 -3.51 -4.77 -2.50
CA ASP A 88 -2.57 -3.74 -2.95
C ASP A 88 -2.11 -4.01 -4.39
N PHE A 89 -1.89 -2.95 -5.15
CA PHE A 89 -1.43 -3.02 -6.53
C PHE A 89 0.08 -2.78 -6.65
N PRO A 90 0.77 -3.45 -7.59
CA PRO A 90 0.23 -4.40 -8.56
C PRO A 90 -0.09 -5.78 -7.95
N VAL A 91 -0.90 -6.58 -8.64
CA VAL A 91 -1.25 -7.96 -8.23
C VAL A 91 -0.68 -8.94 -9.25
N ALA A 92 0.15 -9.89 -8.79
CA ALA A 92 0.76 -10.92 -9.62
C ALA A 92 0.20 -12.31 -9.28
N PHE A 93 -0.14 -13.06 -10.31
CA PHE A 93 -0.49 -14.49 -10.21
C PHE A 93 0.67 -15.32 -10.73
N ILE A 94 1.02 -16.37 -10.00
CA ILE A 94 2.01 -17.37 -10.41
C ILE A 94 1.69 -18.70 -9.72
N GLY A 95 1.51 -19.77 -10.50
CA GLY A 95 1.12 -21.05 -9.91
C GLY A 95 -0.26 -20.98 -9.27
N ASP A 96 -0.33 -21.44 -8.02
CA ASP A 96 -1.46 -21.31 -7.09
C ASP A 96 -1.34 -20.08 -6.15
N GLN A 97 -0.37 -19.19 -6.39
CA GLN A 97 -0.09 -18.05 -5.51
C GLN A 97 -0.57 -16.72 -6.12
N ILE A 98 -1.01 -15.84 -5.22
CA ILE A 98 -1.24 -14.42 -5.48
C ILE A 98 -0.25 -13.63 -4.65
N LEU A 99 0.42 -12.66 -5.27
CA LEU A 99 1.29 -11.69 -4.62
C LEU A 99 0.71 -10.29 -4.85
N ALA A 100 0.63 -9.47 -3.80
CA ALA A 100 0.03 -8.14 -3.88
C ALA A 100 0.98 -7.06 -3.35
N GLY A 101 1.10 -5.96 -4.09
CA GLY A 101 1.99 -4.86 -3.77
C GLY A 101 3.45 -5.12 -4.15
N GLU A 102 4.23 -4.05 -4.21
CA GLU A 102 5.63 -4.06 -4.64
C GLU A 102 6.50 -4.97 -3.77
N GLN A 103 6.37 -4.88 -2.44
CA GLN A 103 7.21 -5.62 -1.50
C GLN A 103 7.01 -7.15 -1.62
N GLU A 104 5.76 -7.63 -1.56
CA GLU A 104 5.49 -9.07 -1.64
C GLU A 104 5.94 -9.66 -2.99
N ILE A 105 5.75 -8.91 -4.08
CA ILE A 105 6.19 -9.32 -5.42
C ILE A 105 7.72 -9.41 -5.48
N MET A 106 8.45 -8.40 -5.02
CA MET A 106 9.92 -8.39 -5.09
C MET A 106 10.56 -9.48 -4.22
N GLU A 107 9.96 -9.79 -3.07
CA GLU A 107 10.48 -10.80 -2.15
C GLU A 107 10.18 -12.24 -2.59
N ARG A 108 8.99 -12.48 -3.19
CA ARG A 108 8.48 -13.85 -3.38
C ARG A 108 8.42 -14.33 -4.82
N LEU A 109 8.39 -13.43 -5.82
CA LEU A 109 8.18 -13.84 -7.21
C LEU A 109 9.34 -14.68 -7.74
N ASP A 110 10.59 -14.25 -7.53
CA ASP A 110 11.79 -14.96 -7.97
C ASP A 110 11.91 -16.39 -7.38
N PRO A 111 11.81 -16.59 -6.05
CA PRO A 111 11.77 -17.94 -5.47
C PRO A 111 10.63 -18.83 -6.01
N LEU A 112 9.46 -18.25 -6.31
CA LEU A 112 8.33 -19.00 -6.85
C LEU A 112 8.56 -19.42 -8.31
N ILE A 113 9.19 -18.56 -9.13
CA ILE A 113 9.58 -18.92 -10.50
C ILE A 113 10.50 -20.14 -10.48
N GLN A 114 11.54 -20.11 -9.65
CA GLN A 114 12.48 -21.24 -9.52
C GLN A 114 11.77 -22.52 -9.07
N LYS A 115 10.90 -22.42 -8.05
CA LYS A 115 10.10 -23.55 -7.56
C LYS A 115 9.26 -24.18 -8.68
N TYR A 116 8.53 -23.38 -9.46
CA TYR A 116 7.67 -23.90 -10.52
C TYR A 116 8.44 -24.40 -11.73
N GLN A 117 9.59 -23.82 -12.05
CA GLN A 117 10.49 -24.36 -13.08
C GLN A 117 10.99 -25.76 -12.71
N LEU A 118 11.41 -25.96 -11.45
CA LEU A 118 11.83 -27.28 -10.95
C LEU A 118 10.70 -28.32 -10.99
N GLN A 119 9.44 -27.89 -10.91
CA GLN A 119 8.26 -28.76 -10.97
C GLN A 119 7.79 -29.06 -12.41
N GLY A 120 8.51 -28.60 -13.43
CA GLY A 120 8.17 -28.83 -14.84
C GLY A 120 7.39 -27.70 -15.51
N GLY A 121 7.26 -26.55 -14.86
CA GLY A 121 6.54 -25.37 -15.37
C GLY A 121 5.11 -25.28 -14.86
N PHE A 122 4.48 -24.13 -15.07
CA PHE A 122 3.09 -23.90 -14.67
C PHE A 122 2.44 -22.88 -15.60
N SER A 123 1.29 -23.26 -16.16
CA SER A 123 0.43 -22.38 -16.95
C SER A 123 -0.76 -21.90 -16.12
N LEU A 124 -0.99 -20.59 -16.11
CA LEU A 124 -2.17 -20.02 -15.47
C LEU A 124 -3.43 -20.29 -16.31
N PRO A 125 -4.63 -20.32 -15.69
CA PRO A 125 -5.87 -20.47 -16.44
C PRO A 125 -5.99 -19.36 -17.51
N PRO A 126 -6.55 -19.65 -18.70
CA PRO A 126 -6.74 -18.64 -19.72
C PRO A 126 -7.74 -17.59 -19.23
N ILE A 127 -7.42 -16.31 -19.46
CA ILE A 127 -8.35 -15.21 -19.14
C ILE A 127 -9.33 -15.07 -20.30
N GLU A 128 -10.59 -15.42 -20.05
CA GLU A 128 -11.70 -15.14 -20.96
C GLU A 128 -12.10 -13.67 -20.83
N ILE A 129 -11.61 -12.84 -21.76
CA ILE A 129 -11.98 -11.43 -21.89
C ILE A 129 -13.33 -11.38 -22.62
N SER A 130 -14.41 -11.72 -21.91
CA SER A 130 -15.77 -11.57 -22.45
C SER A 130 -16.36 -10.25 -21.97
N SER A 131 -16.61 -9.34 -22.91
CA SER A 131 -17.31 -8.08 -22.70
C SER A 131 -18.82 -8.33 -22.55
N SER A 132 -19.27 -8.88 -21.41
CA SER A 132 -20.70 -9.00 -21.12
C SER A 132 -21.13 -8.03 -20.02
N THR A 133 -20.88 -6.75 -20.23
CA THR A 133 -21.54 -5.71 -19.45
C THR A 133 -22.79 -5.30 -20.23
N GLN A 134 -23.90 -6.02 -20.02
CA GLN A 134 -25.19 -5.50 -20.46
C GLN A 134 -25.50 -4.24 -19.65
N PRO A 135 -25.66 -3.07 -20.28
CA PRO A 135 -26.02 -1.85 -19.58
C PRO A 135 -27.36 -2.05 -18.87
N SER A 136 -27.45 -1.68 -17.58
CA SER A 136 -28.75 -1.65 -16.90
C SER A 136 -29.69 -0.68 -17.61
N GLU A 137 -30.80 -1.18 -18.17
CA GLU A 137 -31.83 -0.41 -18.87
C GLU A 137 -32.72 0.44 -17.92
N LYS A 138 -32.49 0.38 -16.61
CA LYS A 138 -33.38 0.99 -15.62
C LYS A 138 -33.20 2.49 -15.47
N THR A 139 -34.27 3.15 -15.04
CA THR A 139 -34.48 4.61 -15.17
C THR A 139 -33.98 5.45 -13.99
N PHE A 140 -33.56 4.84 -12.89
CA PHE A 140 -33.27 5.56 -11.64
C PHE A 140 -31.78 5.81 -11.47
N SER A 141 -31.43 6.98 -10.93
CA SER A 141 -30.05 7.35 -10.61
C SER A 141 -29.73 7.00 -9.16
N VAL A 142 -28.61 6.31 -8.94
CA VAL A 142 -28.11 5.98 -7.59
C VAL A 142 -26.96 6.92 -7.27
N ASP A 143 -27.10 7.72 -6.22
CA ASP A 143 -26.02 8.59 -5.73
C ASP A 143 -25.17 7.86 -4.68
N LEU A 144 -23.87 7.81 -4.92
CA LEU A 144 -22.87 7.16 -4.07
C LEU A 144 -21.82 8.18 -3.63
N ALA A 145 -21.62 8.33 -2.32
CA ALA A 145 -20.54 9.13 -1.76
C ALA A 145 -19.37 8.22 -1.39
N TYR A 146 -18.21 8.45 -1.99
CA TYR A 146 -16.97 7.71 -1.74
C TYR A 146 -15.94 8.61 -1.05
N PHE A 147 -15.57 8.26 0.18
CA PHE A 147 -14.51 8.95 0.91
C PHE A 147 -13.18 8.21 0.78
N TYR A 148 -12.16 8.94 0.33
CA TYR A 148 -10.81 8.43 0.13
C TYR A 148 -9.78 9.31 0.85
N GLN A 149 -8.54 8.82 0.91
CA GLN A 149 -7.38 9.61 1.33
C GLN A 149 -6.21 9.31 0.40
N LYS A 150 -5.33 10.29 0.18
CA LYS A 150 -4.15 10.13 -0.69
C LYS A 150 -3.14 9.19 -0.05
N GLY A 151 -2.50 8.33 -0.86
CA GLY A 151 -1.52 7.35 -0.39
C GLY A 151 -2.12 6.17 0.39
N CYS A 152 -3.37 5.82 0.10
CA CYS A 152 -4.08 4.70 0.72
C CYS A 152 -4.31 3.57 -0.30
N PRO A 153 -3.55 2.47 -0.23
CA PRO A 153 -3.67 1.34 -1.17
C PRO A 153 -5.10 0.77 -1.26
N LYS A 154 -5.77 0.61 -0.12
CA LYS A 154 -7.16 0.14 -0.06
C LYS A 154 -8.13 1.11 -0.74
N CYS A 155 -7.83 2.41 -0.71
CA CYS A 155 -8.61 3.43 -1.39
C CYS A 155 -8.40 3.36 -2.90
N ASP A 156 -7.19 3.09 -3.36
CA ASP A 156 -6.92 2.88 -4.78
C ASP A 156 -7.67 1.66 -5.30
N ARG A 157 -7.66 0.54 -4.56
CA ARG A 157 -8.44 -0.67 -4.88
C ARG A 157 -9.94 -0.39 -5.00
N ALA A 158 -10.50 0.33 -4.02
CA ALA A 158 -11.90 0.74 -4.03
C ALA A 158 -12.22 1.68 -5.20
N ASN A 159 -11.31 2.60 -5.57
CA ASN A 159 -11.50 3.51 -6.69
C ASN A 159 -11.63 2.75 -8.02
N TYR A 160 -10.76 1.77 -8.30
CA TYR A 160 -10.89 0.97 -9.52
C TYR A 160 -12.17 0.13 -9.54
N LEU A 161 -12.60 -0.38 -8.38
CA LEU A 161 -13.89 -1.07 -8.25
C LEU A 161 -15.06 -0.16 -8.64
N LEU A 162 -15.03 1.07 -8.14
CA LEU A 162 -16.04 2.09 -8.43
C LEU A 162 -16.01 2.52 -9.91
N LYS A 163 -14.83 2.62 -10.53
CA LYS A 163 -14.70 2.86 -11.99
C LYS A 163 -15.30 1.72 -12.82
N TYR A 164 -15.08 0.47 -12.40
CA TYR A 164 -15.74 -0.70 -13.01
C TYR A 164 -17.27 -0.57 -12.91
N PHE A 165 -17.80 -0.27 -11.72
CA PHE A 165 -19.24 -0.11 -11.52
C PHE A 165 -19.83 1.09 -12.25
N SER A 166 -19.12 2.21 -12.36
CA SER A 166 -19.57 3.38 -13.12
C SER A 166 -19.80 3.06 -14.60
N ARG A 167 -19.01 2.15 -15.18
CA ARG A 167 -19.24 1.67 -16.57
C ARG A 167 -20.37 0.65 -16.65
N LYS A 168 -20.48 -0.24 -15.66
CA LYS A 168 -21.54 -1.26 -15.59
C LYS A 168 -22.92 -0.65 -15.32
N TYR A 169 -22.99 0.44 -14.58
CA TYR A 169 -24.21 1.15 -14.22
C TYR A 169 -24.14 2.62 -14.66
N PRO A 170 -24.58 2.96 -15.88
CA PRO A 170 -24.48 4.33 -16.42
C PRO A 170 -25.22 5.40 -15.61
N ARG A 171 -26.16 5.00 -14.74
CA ARG A 171 -26.92 5.90 -13.84
C ARG A 171 -26.38 5.94 -12.42
N LEU A 172 -25.20 5.37 -12.17
CA LEU A 172 -24.50 5.47 -10.89
C LEU A 172 -23.70 6.77 -10.84
N ASN A 173 -24.11 7.69 -9.98
CA ASN A 173 -23.41 8.95 -9.74
C ASN A 173 -22.45 8.78 -8.56
N ILE A 174 -21.15 8.75 -8.84
CA ILE A 174 -20.12 8.58 -7.81
C ILE A 174 -19.52 9.95 -7.49
N LYS A 175 -19.61 10.35 -6.22
CA LYS A 175 -18.96 11.55 -5.70
C LYS A 175 -17.77 11.17 -4.84
N GLU A 176 -16.57 11.40 -5.37
CA GLU A 176 -15.31 11.19 -4.64
C GLU A 176 -15.00 12.39 -3.74
N ILE A 177 -14.69 12.14 -2.47
CA ILE A 177 -14.46 13.16 -1.44
C ILE A 177 -13.18 12.81 -0.68
N ASP A 178 -12.21 13.73 -0.66
CA ASP A 178 -11.00 13.58 0.14
C ASP A 178 -11.32 13.82 1.62
N ILE A 179 -11.23 12.75 2.43
CA ILE A 179 -11.56 12.76 3.86
C ILE A 179 -10.60 13.63 4.68
N ASN A 180 -9.44 14.01 4.13
CA ASN A 180 -8.49 14.87 4.84
C ASN A 180 -8.87 16.35 4.79
N THR A 181 -9.76 16.74 3.87
CA THR A 181 -10.26 18.11 3.78
C THR A 181 -11.25 18.44 4.91
N PRO A 182 -11.34 19.70 5.38
CA PRO A 182 -12.30 20.09 6.40
C PRO A 182 -13.75 19.73 6.03
N ASP A 183 -14.15 19.99 4.79
CA ASP A 183 -15.49 19.68 4.30
C ASP A 183 -15.72 18.17 4.17
N GLY A 184 -14.69 17.41 3.75
CA GLY A 184 -14.74 15.95 3.71
C GLY A 184 -14.94 15.34 5.09
N LYS A 185 -14.24 15.84 6.13
CA LYS A 185 -14.42 15.38 7.52
C LYS A 185 -15.82 15.69 8.03
N ARG A 186 -16.27 16.93 7.84
CA ARG A 186 -17.61 17.36 8.25
C ARG A 186 -18.68 16.49 7.59
N LEU A 187 -18.60 16.31 6.27
CA LEU A 187 -19.57 15.50 5.54
C LEU A 187 -19.54 14.04 5.98
N ASN A 188 -18.36 13.42 6.14
CA ASN A 188 -18.25 12.04 6.60
C ASN A 188 -18.84 11.86 8.01
N GLU A 189 -18.55 12.78 8.94
CA GLU A 189 -19.10 12.73 10.29
C GLU A 189 -20.63 12.93 10.26
N THR A 190 -21.15 13.83 9.41
CA THR A 190 -22.59 14.02 9.24
C THR A 190 -23.28 12.74 8.77
N LEU A 191 -22.76 12.08 7.73
CA LEU A 191 -23.33 10.83 7.24
C LEU A 191 -23.19 9.71 8.27
N SER A 192 -22.06 9.66 8.98
CA SER A 192 -21.84 8.70 10.06
C SER A 192 -22.81 8.89 11.22
N ASN A 193 -23.12 10.14 11.58
CA ASN A 193 -24.12 10.48 12.60
C ASN A 193 -25.52 10.05 12.17
N ARG A 194 -25.89 10.34 10.91
CA ARG A 194 -27.19 9.96 10.34
C ARG A 194 -27.43 8.44 10.42
N LEU A 195 -26.37 7.66 10.22
CA LEU A 195 -26.40 6.20 10.29
C LEU A 195 -26.09 5.63 11.68
N ASN A 196 -25.91 6.49 12.70
CA ASN A 196 -25.54 6.10 14.06
C ASN A 196 -24.31 5.18 14.14
N LEU A 197 -23.30 5.43 13.28
CA LEU A 197 -22.08 4.64 13.29
C LEU A 197 -21.31 4.84 14.62
N PRO A 198 -20.66 3.80 15.17
CA PRO A 198 -19.75 3.93 16.32
C PRO A 198 -18.62 4.92 16.03
N ALA A 199 -18.16 5.66 17.04
CA ALA A 199 -17.16 6.72 16.88
C ALA A 199 -15.83 6.22 16.29
N GLU A 200 -15.49 4.95 16.55
CA GLU A 200 -14.28 4.28 16.09
C GLU A 200 -14.31 3.96 14.58
N LYS A 201 -15.49 3.93 13.99
CA LYS A 201 -15.72 3.62 12.57
C LYS A 201 -15.87 4.87 11.70
N ARG A 202 -15.96 6.05 12.30
CA ARG A 202 -16.14 7.35 11.60
C ARG A 202 -14.81 7.94 11.18
N LEU A 203 -14.84 8.85 10.20
CA LEU A 203 -13.66 9.50 9.65
C LEU A 203 -12.61 8.50 9.16
N THR A 204 -13.07 7.36 8.63
CA THR A 204 -12.23 6.29 8.09
C THR A 204 -12.33 6.27 6.56
N ALA A 205 -11.20 5.98 5.91
CA ALA A 205 -11.12 5.78 4.47
C ALA A 205 -10.47 4.41 4.16
N PRO A 206 -10.93 3.70 3.11
CA PRO A 206 -12.08 4.03 2.26
C PRO A 206 -13.42 3.81 2.98
N SER A 207 -14.40 4.69 2.74
CA SER A 207 -15.79 4.46 3.14
C SER A 207 -16.76 4.90 2.05
N ILE A 208 -17.83 4.13 1.87
CA ILE A 208 -18.86 4.35 0.85
C ILE A 208 -20.21 4.51 1.53
N PHE A 209 -20.99 5.50 1.11
CA PHE A 209 -22.36 5.73 1.58
C PHE A 209 -23.31 5.74 0.39
N VAL A 210 -24.41 4.98 0.50
CA VAL A 210 -25.47 4.90 -0.51
C VAL A 210 -26.81 4.84 0.21
N GLY A 211 -27.68 5.82 -0.02
CA GLY A 211 -28.98 5.92 0.66
C GLY A 211 -28.83 5.95 2.18
N VAL A 212 -29.30 4.89 2.85
CA VAL A 212 -29.24 4.70 4.31
C VAL A 212 -28.29 3.59 4.73
N ASP A 213 -27.44 3.11 3.82
CA ASP A 213 -26.42 2.10 4.09
C ASP A 213 -25.01 2.70 3.95
N SER A 214 -24.04 2.05 4.58
CA SER A 214 -22.62 2.35 4.41
C SER A 214 -21.78 1.08 4.30
N LEU A 215 -20.67 1.17 3.58
CA LEU A 215 -19.61 0.17 3.53
C LEU A 215 -18.31 0.78 4.06
N LEU A 216 -17.75 0.13 5.06
CA LEU A 216 -16.54 0.57 5.77
C LEU A 216 -15.28 -0.15 5.25
N PRO A 217 -14.07 0.20 5.73
CA PRO A 217 -12.87 -0.55 5.39
C PRO A 217 -13.03 -2.06 5.66
N GLY A 218 -12.69 -2.90 4.68
CA GLY A 218 -12.85 -4.36 4.74
C GLY A 218 -14.24 -4.88 4.33
N GLU A 219 -15.24 -4.01 4.29
CA GLU A 219 -16.59 -4.31 3.85
C GLU A 219 -16.83 -4.00 2.36
N ILE A 220 -15.94 -3.21 1.77
CA ILE A 220 -15.97 -2.79 0.36
C ILE A 220 -15.49 -3.95 -0.50
N THR A 221 -16.45 -4.66 -1.09
CA THR A 221 -16.22 -5.76 -2.03
C THR A 221 -17.15 -5.60 -3.22
N GLU A 222 -16.81 -6.23 -4.35
CA GLU A 222 -17.64 -6.19 -5.56
C GLU A 222 -19.09 -6.62 -5.26
N SER A 223 -19.26 -7.80 -4.65
CA SER A 223 -20.59 -8.34 -4.34
C SER A 223 -21.45 -7.44 -3.46
N ARG A 224 -20.86 -6.79 -2.44
CA ARG A 224 -21.61 -5.92 -1.52
C ARG A 224 -21.94 -4.57 -2.16
N ILE A 225 -21.04 -4.01 -2.96
CA ILE A 225 -21.33 -2.79 -3.71
C ILE A 225 -22.43 -3.06 -4.74
N GLU A 226 -22.33 -4.15 -5.50
CA GLU A 226 -23.34 -4.53 -6.49
C GLU A 226 -24.71 -4.74 -5.83
N ALA A 227 -24.76 -5.44 -4.69
CA ALA A 227 -25.99 -5.64 -3.94
C ALA A 227 -26.61 -4.32 -3.47
N LEU A 228 -25.81 -3.35 -3.01
CA LEU A 228 -26.30 -2.03 -2.62
C LEU A 228 -26.81 -1.22 -3.82
N ILE A 229 -26.08 -1.22 -4.94
CA ILE A 229 -26.50 -0.55 -6.17
C ILE A 229 -27.85 -1.12 -6.62
N GLN A 230 -27.98 -2.45 -6.69
CA GLN A 230 -29.21 -3.13 -7.09
C GLN A 230 -30.38 -2.86 -6.11
N LYS A 231 -30.11 -2.79 -4.81
CA LYS A 231 -31.11 -2.43 -3.78
C LYS A 231 -31.67 -1.03 -4.02
N TYR A 232 -30.80 -0.05 -4.23
CA TYR A 232 -31.17 1.36 -4.39
C TYR A 232 -31.55 1.75 -5.83
N GLU A 233 -31.39 0.85 -6.78
CA GLU A 233 -31.96 1.00 -8.12
C GLU A 233 -33.48 0.73 -8.14
N GLN A 234 -33.98 -0.05 -7.18
CA GLN A 234 -35.41 -0.39 -7.07
C GLN A 234 -36.21 0.57 -6.19
N VAL A 235 -35.54 1.31 -5.32
CA VAL A 235 -36.15 2.22 -4.34
C VAL A 235 -35.50 3.58 -4.55
N GLU A 236 -36.29 4.65 -4.70
CA GLU A 236 -35.75 6.01 -4.79
C GLU A 236 -34.90 6.32 -3.56
N ALA A 237 -33.59 6.29 -3.75
CA ALA A 237 -32.63 6.46 -2.68
C ALA A 237 -32.53 7.95 -2.31
N PRO A 238 -32.71 8.34 -1.05
CA PRO A 238 -32.33 9.68 -0.64
C PRO A 238 -30.83 9.85 -0.89
N SER A 239 -30.46 10.86 -1.68
CA SER A 239 -29.06 11.14 -1.98
C SER A 239 -28.29 11.35 -0.68
N PRO A 240 -27.20 10.60 -0.43
CA PRO A 240 -26.40 10.78 0.78
C PRO A 240 -25.83 12.20 0.85
N LEU A 241 -25.65 12.88 -0.29
CA LEU A 241 -25.10 14.23 -0.38
C LEU A 241 -26.09 15.34 -0.03
N LYS A 242 -27.39 15.03 0.12
CA LYS A 242 -28.38 16.01 0.61
C LYS A 242 -28.26 16.07 2.13
N VAL A 243 -27.67 17.16 2.61
CA VAL A 243 -27.40 17.38 4.03
C VAL A 243 -27.90 18.75 4.43
N GLU A 244 -28.64 18.79 5.54
CA GLU A 244 -29.14 20.03 6.14
C GLU A 244 -28.04 20.73 6.95
N SER A 245 -28.03 22.07 6.98
CA SER A 245 -27.04 22.85 7.75
C SER A 245 -26.98 22.44 9.23
N ARG A 246 -28.14 22.10 9.82
CA ARG A 246 -28.23 21.65 11.22
C ARG A 246 -27.56 20.29 11.48
N GLU A 247 -27.53 19.41 10.48
CA GLU A 247 -26.81 18.13 10.60
C GLU A 247 -25.30 18.36 10.58
N MET A 248 -24.83 19.30 9.76
CA MET A 248 -23.43 19.71 9.70
C MET A 248 -22.97 20.34 11.02
N GLU A 249 -23.78 21.22 11.63
CA GLU A 249 -23.48 21.79 12.97
C GLU A 249 -23.36 20.69 14.04
N LYS A 250 -24.29 19.72 14.06
CA LYS A 250 -24.21 18.58 14.98
C LYS A 250 -22.96 17.72 14.75
N ALA A 251 -22.51 17.58 13.50
CA ALA A 251 -21.30 16.86 13.17
C ALA A 251 -20.05 17.57 13.72
N GLU A 252 -19.99 18.90 13.63
CA GLU A 252 -18.94 19.69 14.27
C GLU A 252 -18.94 19.52 15.79
N ASP A 253 -20.10 19.60 16.43
CA ASP A 253 -20.24 19.39 17.87
C ASP A 253 -19.81 17.97 18.29
N SER A 254 -20.14 16.94 17.49
CA SER A 254 -19.68 15.56 17.68
C SER A 254 -18.15 15.46 17.61
N MET A 255 -17.52 16.07 16.61
CA MET A 255 -16.06 16.08 16.48
C MET A 255 -15.38 16.80 17.65
N VAL A 256 -15.91 17.97 18.04
CA VAL A 256 -15.37 18.76 19.16
C VAL A 256 -15.56 18.04 20.50
N SER A 257 -16.72 17.43 20.73
CA SER A 257 -16.99 16.68 21.97
C SER A 257 -16.09 15.44 22.09
N ARG A 258 -15.85 14.72 20.99
CA ARG A 258 -14.86 13.62 20.94
C ARG A 258 -13.46 14.12 21.29
N PHE A 259 -13.03 15.25 20.72
CA PHE A 259 -11.73 15.81 21.06
C PHE A 259 -11.65 16.24 22.54
N LYS A 260 -12.71 16.86 23.07
CA LYS A 260 -12.81 17.21 24.51
C LYS A 260 -12.85 15.99 25.42
N SER A 261 -13.32 14.84 24.94
CA SER A 261 -13.30 13.59 25.70
C SER A 261 -11.89 13.00 25.85
N LEU A 262 -10.93 13.42 25.01
CA LEU A 262 -9.52 13.12 25.23
C LEU A 262 -9.06 13.87 26.47
N GLY A 263 -9.04 13.18 27.60
CA GLY A 263 -8.59 13.74 28.87
C GLY A 263 -7.15 14.24 28.78
N ILE A 264 -6.82 15.22 29.61
CA ILE A 264 -5.46 15.76 29.77
C ILE A 264 -4.46 14.62 30.00
N LEU A 265 -4.85 13.59 30.74
CA LEU A 265 -4.03 12.41 30.98
C LEU A 265 -3.69 11.66 29.69
N THR A 266 -4.63 11.47 28.78
CA THR A 266 -4.40 10.81 27.48
C THR A 266 -3.43 11.60 26.63
N VAL A 267 -3.62 12.92 26.56
CA VAL A 267 -2.74 13.82 25.79
C VAL A 267 -1.32 13.82 26.37
N LEU A 268 -1.19 13.94 27.70
CA LEU A 268 0.11 13.88 28.37
C LEU A 268 0.80 12.52 28.20
N SER A 269 0.04 11.42 28.28
CA SER A 269 0.58 10.08 28.12
C SER A 269 1.04 9.82 26.68
N ALA A 270 0.24 10.20 25.69
CA ALA A 270 0.61 10.09 24.29
C ALA A 270 1.85 10.94 23.97
N GLY A 271 1.88 12.19 24.46
CA GLY A 271 3.04 13.07 24.30
C GLY A 271 4.29 12.54 25.03
N LEU A 272 4.15 11.91 26.19
CA LEU A 272 5.26 11.28 26.90
C LEU A 272 5.82 10.09 26.12
N ILE A 273 4.94 9.20 25.62
CA ILE A 273 5.34 8.03 24.82
C ILE A 273 6.06 8.47 23.55
N ASP A 274 5.52 9.46 22.83
CA ASP A 274 6.13 10.01 21.62
C ASP A 274 7.46 10.76 21.92
N GLY A 275 7.53 11.43 23.06
CA GLY A 275 8.73 12.10 23.56
C GLY A 275 9.88 11.15 23.92
N LEU A 276 9.62 9.87 24.18
CA LEU A 276 10.64 8.84 24.39
C LEU A 276 11.22 8.35 23.04
N ASN A 277 11.73 9.29 22.24
CA ASN A 277 12.36 9.01 20.95
C ASN A 277 13.87 8.68 21.16
N PRO A 278 14.39 7.55 20.62
CA PRO A 278 15.81 7.21 20.72
C PRO A 278 16.78 8.33 20.30
N CYS A 279 16.39 9.15 19.32
CA CYS A 279 17.18 10.30 18.85
C CYS A 279 17.28 11.40 19.93
N ALA A 280 16.17 11.72 20.58
CA ALA A 280 16.14 12.72 21.65
C ALA A 280 16.96 12.26 22.87
N PHE A 281 16.91 10.96 23.20
CA PHE A 281 17.75 10.39 24.25
C PHE A 281 19.24 10.47 23.93
N ALA A 282 19.64 10.10 22.71
CA ALA A 282 21.04 10.13 22.30
C ALA A 282 21.63 11.55 22.41
N THR A 283 20.89 12.56 21.94
CA THR A 283 21.32 13.96 22.02
C THR A 283 21.43 14.45 23.47
N LEU A 284 20.46 14.11 24.34
CA LEU A 284 20.51 14.45 25.76
C LEU A 284 21.68 13.79 26.48
N ILE A 285 21.92 12.50 26.26
CA ILE A 285 23.03 11.77 26.88
C ILE A 285 24.37 12.35 26.43
N PHE A 286 24.53 12.60 25.13
CA PHE A 286 25.74 13.23 24.59
C PHE A 286 25.97 14.61 25.21
N PHE A 287 24.93 15.42 25.29
CA PHE A 287 25.00 16.76 25.86
C PHE A 287 25.38 16.75 27.35
N ILE A 288 24.74 15.89 28.16
CA ILE A 288 25.07 15.74 29.58
C ILE A 288 26.49 15.22 29.76
N SER A 289 26.92 14.26 28.93
CA SER A 289 28.27 13.69 28.98
C SER A 289 29.33 14.74 28.69
N TYR A 290 29.11 15.56 27.65
CA TYR A 290 29.98 16.69 27.32
C TYR A 290 30.09 17.70 28.47
N LEU A 291 28.96 18.13 29.04
CA LEU A 291 28.98 19.10 30.15
C LEU A 291 29.67 18.54 31.39
N THR A 292 29.51 17.24 31.65
CA THR A 292 30.20 16.55 32.74
C THR A 292 31.70 16.50 32.50
N MET A 293 32.14 16.21 31.27
CA MET A 293 33.54 16.19 30.86
C MET A 293 34.21 17.57 30.99
N VAL A 294 33.48 18.64 30.68
CA VAL A 294 33.94 20.04 30.82
C VAL A 294 33.99 20.48 32.30
N GLY A 295 33.60 19.62 33.24
CA GLY A 295 33.69 19.87 34.69
C GLY A 295 32.54 20.73 35.25
N ARG A 296 31.40 20.80 34.55
CA ARG A 296 30.24 21.55 35.02
C ARG A 296 29.60 20.88 36.24
N LYS A 297 29.15 21.70 37.20
CA LYS A 297 28.48 21.19 38.41
C LYS A 297 27.10 20.62 38.03
N ARG A 298 26.64 19.59 38.76
CA ARG A 298 25.31 18.97 38.54
C ARG A 298 24.16 19.98 38.44
N LYS A 299 24.18 21.05 39.25
CA LYS A 299 23.18 22.13 39.19
C LYS A 299 23.24 22.92 37.89
N GLU A 300 24.44 23.23 37.39
CA GLU A 300 24.61 23.92 36.11
C GLU A 300 24.12 23.04 34.95
N ILE A 301 24.44 21.74 35.00
CA ILE A 301 23.96 20.76 34.01
C ILE A 301 22.43 20.70 34.00
N LEU A 302 21.78 20.67 35.16
CA LEU A 302 20.32 20.65 35.26
C LEU A 302 19.68 21.92 34.66
N TRP A 303 20.23 23.10 34.95
CA TRP A 303 19.73 24.37 34.42
C TRP A 303 19.86 24.45 32.89
N VAL A 304 21.04 24.10 32.38
CA VAL A 304 21.30 24.10 30.94
C VAL A 304 20.44 23.05 30.22
N GLY A 305 20.32 21.84 30.78
CA GLY A 305 19.45 20.78 30.24
C GLY A 305 17.97 21.15 30.24
N THR A 306 17.51 21.88 31.26
CA THR A 306 16.14 22.42 31.30
C THR A 306 15.93 23.48 30.23
N GLY A 307 16.91 24.37 30.04
CA GLY A 307 16.87 25.37 28.96
C GLY A 307 16.80 24.73 27.57
N PHE A 308 17.64 23.72 27.31
CA PHE A 308 17.60 22.94 26.07
C PHE A 308 16.23 22.27 25.85
N SER A 309 15.71 21.59 26.88
CA SER A 309 14.41 20.91 26.81
C SER A 309 13.27 21.89 26.58
N GLY A 310 13.30 23.06 27.25
CA GLY A 310 12.33 24.13 27.07
C GLY A 310 12.36 24.73 25.66
N ALA A 311 13.54 24.90 25.08
CA ALA A 311 13.69 25.36 23.69
C ALA A 311 13.09 24.35 22.70
N VAL A 312 13.43 23.06 22.83
CA VAL A 312 12.88 21.98 21.98
C VAL A 312 11.35 21.92 22.11
N PHE A 313 10.83 21.95 23.34
CA PHE A 313 9.39 21.98 23.60
C PHE A 313 8.72 23.17 22.92
N LEU A 314 9.25 24.39 23.10
CA LEU A 314 8.68 25.60 22.50
C LEU A 314 8.73 25.54 20.97
N THR A 315 9.83 25.09 20.38
CA THR A 315 9.93 24.91 18.93
C THR A 315 8.88 23.95 18.42
N TYR A 316 8.71 22.78 19.04
CA TYR A 316 7.71 21.78 18.62
C TYR A 316 6.28 22.28 18.82
N LEU A 317 6.03 23.01 19.91
CA LEU A 317 4.74 23.65 20.17
C LEU A 317 4.40 24.69 19.09
N LEU A 318 5.36 25.53 18.70
CA LEU A 318 5.19 26.53 17.64
C LEU A 318 5.00 25.87 16.26
N ILE A 319 5.72 24.79 15.97
CA ILE A 319 5.52 23.98 14.76
C ILE A 319 4.08 23.45 14.74
N GLY A 320 3.61 22.90 15.86
CA GLY A 320 2.26 22.36 16.01
C GLY A 320 1.15 23.39 15.85
N PHE A 321 1.31 24.59 16.42
CA PHE A 321 0.31 25.66 16.31
C PHE A 321 0.30 26.39 14.96
N GLY A 322 1.45 26.56 14.31
CA GLY A 322 1.57 27.53 13.22
C GLY A 322 2.01 26.97 11.88
N ILE A 323 2.87 25.95 11.86
CA ILE A 323 3.55 25.58 10.61
C ILE A 323 2.66 24.69 9.73
N LEU A 324 1.88 23.77 10.32
CA LEU A 324 1.09 22.81 9.53
C LEU A 324 0.02 23.49 8.64
N SER A 325 -0.64 24.54 9.14
CA SER A 325 -1.67 25.28 8.38
C SER A 325 -1.08 26.13 7.23
N PHE A 326 0.08 26.75 7.48
CA PHE A 326 0.81 27.53 6.48
C PHE A 326 1.45 26.65 5.41
N VAL A 327 2.03 25.52 5.82
CA VAL A 327 2.65 24.52 4.95
C VAL A 327 1.58 23.94 4.00
N GLN A 328 0.40 23.57 4.45
CA GLN A 328 -0.63 22.98 3.58
C GLN A 328 -1.12 23.88 2.41
N HIS A 329 -0.86 25.19 2.45
CA HIS A 329 -1.23 26.12 1.37
C HIS A 329 -0.17 26.25 0.25
N LEU A 330 1.01 25.63 0.41
CA LEU A 330 2.11 25.77 -0.53
C LEU A 330 2.18 24.55 -1.48
N SER A 331 1.81 24.76 -2.73
CA SER A 331 1.71 23.73 -3.77
C SER A 331 3.05 23.09 -4.22
N PHE A 332 4.20 23.63 -3.81
CA PHE A 332 5.54 23.08 -4.13
C PHE A 332 6.03 22.00 -3.14
N LEU A 333 5.34 21.81 -2.02
CA LEU A 333 5.82 20.96 -0.93
C LEU A 333 5.90 19.46 -1.18
N PRO A 334 5.06 18.82 -2.02
CA PRO A 334 5.19 17.40 -2.27
C PRO A 334 6.55 17.03 -2.90
N MET A 335 7.02 17.86 -3.83
CA MET A 335 8.33 17.70 -4.46
C MET A 335 9.46 17.98 -3.46
N PHE A 336 9.32 19.05 -2.67
CA PHE A 336 10.29 19.38 -1.63
C PHE A 336 10.40 18.29 -0.55
N SER A 337 9.28 17.77 -0.06
CA SER A 337 9.23 16.68 0.92
C SER A 337 9.90 15.43 0.38
N ARG A 338 9.66 15.07 -0.89
CA ARG A 338 10.33 13.92 -1.54
C ARG A 338 11.85 14.11 -1.62
N ILE A 339 12.32 15.30 -1.97
CA ILE A 339 13.76 15.62 -2.01
C ILE A 339 14.37 15.51 -0.61
N VAL A 340 13.75 16.14 0.40
CA VAL A 340 14.22 16.08 1.78
C VAL A 340 14.27 14.64 2.26
N TYR A 341 13.22 13.85 1.98
CA TYR A 341 13.15 12.45 2.38
C TYR A 341 14.25 11.60 1.74
N LEU A 342 14.51 11.77 0.43
CA LEU A 342 15.60 11.08 -0.26
C LEU A 342 16.98 11.46 0.30
N ILE A 343 17.19 12.74 0.59
CA ILE A 343 18.43 13.21 1.23
C ILE A 343 18.59 12.59 2.61
N THR A 344 17.53 12.57 3.43
CA THR A 344 17.56 11.95 4.77
C THR A 344 17.87 10.46 4.68
N ILE A 345 17.27 9.73 3.74
CA ILE A 345 17.60 8.31 3.52
C ILE A 345 19.06 8.13 3.14
N ALA A 346 19.57 8.92 2.19
CA ALA A 346 20.96 8.82 1.75
C ALA A 346 21.94 9.07 2.91
N ILE A 347 21.68 10.11 3.72
CA ILE A 347 22.49 10.42 4.91
C ILE A 347 22.37 9.28 5.94
N ALA A 348 21.17 8.76 6.19
CA ALA A 348 20.96 7.67 7.15
C ALA A 348 21.69 6.39 6.73
N LEU A 349 21.64 6.01 5.45
CA LEU A 349 22.37 4.86 4.91
C LEU A 349 23.88 5.05 4.98
N MET A 350 24.36 6.26 4.68
CA MET A 350 25.78 6.59 4.79
C MET A 350 26.27 6.49 6.24
N LEU A 351 25.57 7.11 7.19
CA LEU A 351 25.90 7.05 8.62
C LEU A 351 25.77 5.63 9.17
N GLY A 352 24.73 4.89 8.76
CA GLY A 352 24.54 3.48 9.14
C GLY A 352 25.67 2.58 8.61
N GLY A 353 26.09 2.78 7.37
CA GLY A 353 27.22 2.05 6.78
C GLY A 353 28.54 2.32 7.50
N TYR A 354 28.80 3.58 7.84
CA TYR A 354 29.98 3.93 8.64
C TYR A 354 29.91 3.42 10.08
N SER A 355 28.73 3.45 10.72
CA SER A 355 28.55 2.86 12.06
C SER A 355 28.84 1.36 12.06
N LEU A 356 28.41 0.64 11.01
CA LEU A 356 28.73 -0.78 10.83
C LEU A 356 30.22 -1.02 10.57
N TYR A 357 30.85 -0.17 9.76
CA TYR A 357 32.29 -0.21 9.52
C TYR A 357 33.07 -0.04 10.84
N ASP A 358 32.70 0.95 11.65
CA ASP A 358 33.32 1.21 12.95
C ASP A 358 33.15 0.02 13.91
N TYR A 359 31.96 -0.60 13.94
CA TYR A 359 31.72 -1.83 14.70
C TYR A 359 32.66 -2.97 14.29
N VAL A 360 32.86 -3.16 12.98
CA VAL A 360 33.77 -4.21 12.46
C VAL A 360 35.23 -3.90 12.84
N GLN A 361 35.67 -2.64 12.77
CA GLN A 361 37.03 -2.27 13.14
C GLN A 361 37.29 -2.43 14.64
N LEU A 362 36.30 -2.12 15.49
CA LEU A 362 36.35 -2.41 16.92
C LEU A 362 36.50 -3.91 17.19
N LYS A 363 35.70 -4.75 16.51
CA LYS A 363 35.81 -6.21 16.64
C LYS A 363 37.16 -6.77 16.17
N ARG A 364 37.82 -6.08 15.23
CA ARG A 364 39.17 -6.39 14.73
C ARG A 364 40.30 -5.79 15.59
N GLY A 365 39.98 -5.09 16.67
CA GLY A 365 40.97 -4.46 17.56
C GLY A 365 41.68 -3.24 16.96
N ARG A 366 41.06 -2.56 15.97
CA ARG A 366 41.61 -1.37 15.30
C ARG A 366 40.78 -0.11 15.60
N PRO A 367 40.79 0.38 16.86
CA PRO A 367 39.99 1.54 17.25
C PRO A 367 40.45 2.84 16.56
N PHE A 368 41.71 2.91 16.11
CA PHE A 368 42.25 4.09 15.42
C PHE A 368 41.73 4.26 13.98
N ASP A 369 41.15 3.22 13.38
CA ASP A 369 40.64 3.24 12.00
C ASP A 369 39.16 3.65 11.91
N MET A 370 38.51 3.96 13.05
CA MET A 370 37.12 4.39 13.13
C MET A 370 36.88 5.76 12.47
N LYS A 371 35.69 5.97 11.92
CA LYS A 371 35.33 7.16 11.13
C LYS A 371 34.25 8.02 11.79
N LEU A 372 33.32 7.44 12.54
CA LEU A 372 32.11 8.14 12.99
C LEU A 372 32.14 8.60 14.45
N GLN A 373 33.12 8.14 15.25
CA GLN A 373 33.41 8.48 16.66
C GLN A 373 32.21 8.55 17.62
#